data_AF-A0A7W4JWK9-F1
#
_entry.id   AF-A0A7W4JWK9-F1
#
_cell.length_a   1.000
_cell.length_b   1.000
_cell.length_c   1.000
_cell.angle_alpha   90.00
_cell.angle_beta   90.00
_cell.angle_gamma   90.00
#
_symmetry.space_group_name_H-M   'P 1'
#
loop_
_entity.id
_entity.type
_entity.pdbx_description
1 polymer ?
#
loop_
_entity_poly.entity_id
_entity_poly.type
_entity_poly.pdbx_seq_one_letter_code
_entity_poly.pdbx_strand_id
1 'polypeptide(L)'
;MTLHTDRPNRILSLPTVQIGTELAVLLADYLGDEEKGRGYDGLMRRAADHRVYDRVSRWRTESDPEATTVAVVRKLLPVADRTHMAKALGWSLGALENQLTSALPKAVRDHARTLSCRLPRWHRL
;
A
#
# COMPACT_ATOMS: atom_id res chain seq x y z
N MET A 1 10.77 -32.01 -42.50
CA MET A 1 9.59 -31.12 -42.56
C MET A 1 8.63 -31.61 -41.49
N THR A 2 8.09 -30.87 -40.54
CA THR A 2 8.19 -29.46 -40.11
C THR A 2 7.80 -29.48 -38.63
N LEU A 3 8.43 -28.60 -37.85
CA LEU A 3 8.11 -28.29 -36.45
C LEU A 3 6.63 -27.96 -36.27
N HIS A 4 6.02 -28.39 -35.16
CA HIS A 4 5.12 -27.53 -34.38
C HIS A 4 5.05 -28.02 -32.93
N THR A 5 5.93 -27.46 -32.10
CA THR A 5 5.73 -27.37 -30.65
C THR A 5 4.59 -26.39 -30.41
N ASP A 6 3.37 -26.91 -30.25
CA ASP A 6 2.25 -26.12 -29.74
C ASP A 6 2.42 -25.97 -28.23
N ARG A 7 3.14 -24.92 -27.85
CA ARG A 7 3.29 -24.48 -26.48
C ARG A 7 2.01 -23.73 -26.11
N PRO A 8 1.16 -24.22 -25.19
CA PRO A 8 0.07 -23.40 -24.71
C PRO A 8 0.69 -22.17 -24.03
N ASN A 9 0.46 -21.02 -24.65
CA ASN A 9 0.82 -19.71 -24.14
C ASN A 9 0.01 -19.47 -22.86
N ARG A 10 0.50 -20.01 -21.72
CA ARG A 10 0.08 -19.64 -20.37
C ARG A 10 0.53 -18.21 -20.12
N ILE A 11 -0.15 -17.25 -20.73
CA ILE A 11 -0.27 -15.92 -20.15
C ILE A 11 -1.14 -16.15 -18.92
N LEU A 12 -0.45 -16.43 -17.81
CA LEU A 12 -1.01 -16.48 -16.47
C LEU A 12 -1.72 -15.14 -16.25
N SER A 13 -3.02 -15.14 -16.51
CA SER A 13 -3.93 -14.16 -15.93
C SER A 13 -3.93 -14.44 -14.44
N LEU A 14 -2.91 -13.94 -13.73
CA LEU A 14 -3.02 -13.73 -12.30
C LEU A 14 -4.30 -12.89 -12.13
N PRO A 15 -5.35 -13.42 -11.49
CA PRO A 15 -6.59 -12.67 -11.38
C PRO A 15 -6.25 -11.40 -10.62
N THR A 16 -6.65 -10.24 -11.14
CA THR A 16 -6.40 -8.90 -10.57
C THR A 16 -6.70 -8.84 -9.06
N VAL A 17 -7.60 -9.70 -8.59
CA VAL A 17 -7.95 -9.94 -7.17
C VAL A 17 -6.77 -10.45 -6.34
N GLN A 18 -5.97 -11.40 -6.85
CA GLN A 18 -4.83 -11.98 -6.13
C GLN A 18 -3.68 -10.97 -6.02
N ILE A 19 -3.42 -10.24 -7.10
CA ILE A 19 -2.48 -9.11 -7.18
C ILE A 19 -2.84 -7.99 -6.18
N GLY A 20 -4.13 -7.64 -6.07
CA GLY A 20 -4.59 -6.66 -5.09
C GLY A 20 -4.42 -7.14 -3.64
N THR A 21 -4.54 -8.44 -3.41
CA THR A 21 -4.40 -9.06 -2.08
C THR A 21 -2.95 -9.07 -1.61
N GLU A 22 -2.00 -9.40 -2.50
CA GLU A 22 -0.57 -9.41 -2.16
C GLU A 22 -0.04 -8.01 -1.81
N LEU A 23 -0.45 -6.99 -2.58
CA LEU A 23 -0.10 -5.59 -2.26
C LEU A 23 -0.71 -5.15 -0.92
N ALA A 24 -1.95 -5.54 -0.63
CA ALA A 24 -2.59 -5.21 0.64
C ALA A 24 -1.84 -5.84 1.84
N VAL A 25 -1.37 -7.08 1.70
CA VAL A 25 -0.56 -7.76 2.73
C VAL A 25 0.78 -7.05 2.93
N LEU A 26 1.49 -6.70 1.85
CA LEU A 26 2.75 -5.95 1.94
C LEU A 26 2.56 -4.57 2.58
N LEU A 27 1.46 -3.89 2.29
CA LEU A 27 1.14 -2.61 2.94
C LEU A 27 0.79 -2.78 4.41
N ALA A 28 0.08 -3.85 4.78
CA ALA A 28 -0.23 -4.13 6.18
C ALA A 28 1.04 -4.43 6.99
N ASP A 29 1.96 -5.23 6.42
CA ASP A 29 3.28 -5.53 6.99
C ASP A 29 4.12 -4.25 7.13
N TYR A 30 4.20 -3.47 6.05
CA TYR A 30 4.90 -2.18 6.07
C TYR A 30 4.35 -1.26 7.16
N LEU A 31 3.04 -1.05 7.23
CA LEU A 31 2.43 -0.14 8.20
C LEU A 31 2.57 -0.65 9.64
N GLY A 32 2.68 -1.96 9.84
CA GLY A 32 2.92 -2.60 11.13
C GLY A 32 4.36 -2.56 11.61
N ASP A 33 5.30 -2.07 10.81
CA ASP A 33 6.71 -1.92 11.21
C ASP A 33 6.87 -0.86 12.31
N GLU A 34 7.30 -1.31 13.49
CA GLU A 34 7.52 -0.47 14.69
C GLU A 34 8.93 0.14 14.74
N GLU A 35 9.79 -0.13 13.74
CA GLU A 35 11.12 0.49 13.66
C GLU A 35 11.01 2.02 13.57
N LYS A 36 11.85 2.73 14.34
CA LYS A 36 11.80 4.20 14.44
C LYS A 36 11.94 4.87 13.06
N GLY A 37 10.89 5.58 12.64
CA GLY A 37 10.86 6.29 11.35
C GLY A 37 10.37 5.43 10.18
N ARG A 38 9.94 4.20 10.45
CA ARG A 38 9.25 3.30 9.53
C ARG A 38 7.78 3.12 9.92
N GLY A 39 7.11 2.26 9.16
CA GLY A 39 5.70 1.93 9.29
C GLY A 39 4.76 3.12 9.38
N TYR A 40 3.68 2.92 10.13
CA TYR A 40 2.60 3.90 10.22
C TYR A 40 3.07 5.24 10.78
N ASP A 41 3.88 5.24 11.83
CA ASP A 41 4.38 6.48 12.45
C ASP A 41 5.34 7.22 11.53
N GLY A 42 6.23 6.50 10.84
CA GLY A 42 7.11 7.05 9.82
C GLY A 42 6.33 7.67 8.65
N LEU A 43 5.26 7.00 8.22
CA LEU A 43 4.35 7.51 7.19
C LEU A 43 3.64 8.80 7.65
N MET A 44 3.11 8.83 8.87
CA MET A 44 2.43 10.01 9.42
C MET A 44 3.38 11.18 9.61
N ARG A 45 4.62 10.93 10.03
CA ARG A 45 5.68 11.95 10.11
C ARG A 45 6.00 12.54 8.75
N ARG A 46 6.23 11.70 7.73
CA ARG A 46 6.45 12.17 6.35
C ARG A 46 5.24 12.94 5.80
N ALA A 47 4.03 12.54 6.17
CA ALA A 47 2.82 13.28 5.82
C ALA A 47 2.84 14.71 6.40
N ALA A 48 3.28 14.86 7.66
CA ALA A 48 3.47 16.17 8.28
C ALA A 48 4.58 16.99 7.60
N ASP A 49 5.75 16.39 7.38
CA ASP A 49 6.90 17.05 6.74
C ASP A 49 6.54 17.59 5.34
N HIS A 50 5.70 16.86 4.60
CA HIS A 50 5.26 17.25 3.26
C HIS A 50 3.92 18.02 3.23
N ARG A 51 3.38 18.43 4.38
CA ARG A 51 2.12 19.18 4.53
C ARG A 51 0.91 18.49 3.87
N VAL A 52 0.87 17.15 3.94
CA VAL A 52 -0.26 16.32 3.48
C VAL A 52 -0.90 15.55 4.64
N TYR A 53 -0.57 15.89 5.88
CA TYR A 53 -1.08 15.23 7.09
C TYR A 53 -2.60 15.18 7.14
N ASP A 54 -3.29 16.30 6.90
CA ASP A 54 -4.76 16.34 6.96
C ASP A 54 -5.41 15.38 5.96
N ARG A 55 -4.82 15.25 4.77
CA ARG A 55 -5.27 14.30 3.76
C ARG A 55 -5.11 12.86 4.24
N VAL A 56 -3.93 12.49 4.76
CA VAL A 56 -3.68 11.14 5.26
C VAL A 56 -4.52 10.83 6.50
N SER A 57 -4.75 11.83 7.35
CA SER A 57 -5.57 11.70 8.55
C SER A 57 -7.03 11.38 8.20
N ARG A 58 -7.58 12.02 7.15
CA ARG A 58 -8.94 11.70 6.67
C ARG A 58 -9.11 10.26 6.21
N TRP A 59 -8.10 9.65 5.60
CA TRP A 59 -8.18 8.24 5.19
C TRP A 59 -8.47 7.30 6.36
N ARG A 60 -8.07 7.66 7.58
CA ARG A 60 -8.30 6.85 8.78
C ARG A 60 -9.78 6.75 9.16
N THR A 61 -10.57 7.78 8.85
CA THR A 61 -11.96 7.90 9.28
C THR A 61 -12.95 7.69 8.14
N GLU A 62 -12.54 7.93 6.90
CA GLU A 62 -13.37 7.72 5.71
C GLU A 62 -13.67 6.21 5.50
N SER A 63 -14.95 5.92 5.29
CA SER A 63 -15.41 4.54 5.03
C SER A 63 -14.84 4.00 3.73
N ASP A 64 -14.76 4.82 2.68
CA ASP A 64 -14.11 4.51 1.41
C ASP A 64 -13.24 5.70 0.98
N PRO A 65 -11.96 5.71 1.36
CA PRO A 65 -11.08 6.84 1.08
C PRO A 65 -10.78 6.94 -0.41
N GLU A 66 -10.92 8.15 -0.96
CA GLU A 66 -10.66 8.42 -2.37
C GLU A 66 -9.21 8.09 -2.77
N ALA A 67 -9.02 7.72 -4.03
CA ALA A 67 -7.70 7.52 -4.59
C ALA A 67 -6.88 8.83 -4.49
N THR A 68 -5.60 8.67 -4.18
CA THR A 68 -4.65 9.78 -4.11
C THR A 68 -3.85 9.91 -5.40
N THR A 69 -2.80 10.73 -5.41
CA THR A 69 -1.91 10.88 -6.56
C THR A 69 -0.58 10.18 -6.33
N VAL A 70 0.09 9.80 -7.43
CA VAL A 70 1.46 9.25 -7.37
C VAL A 70 2.42 10.21 -6.65
N ALA A 71 2.24 11.52 -6.81
CA ALA A 71 3.05 12.52 -6.10
C ALA A 71 2.90 12.42 -4.58
N VAL A 72 1.70 12.15 -4.07
CA VAL A 72 1.48 11.91 -2.64
C VAL A 72 2.10 10.58 -2.21
N VAL A 73 1.93 9.52 -3.00
CA VAL A 73 2.57 8.22 -2.73
C VAL A 73 4.09 8.37 -2.59
N ARG A 74 4.73 9.11 -3.49
CA ARG A 74 6.19 9.36 -3.46
C ARG A 74 6.65 10.16 -2.26
N LYS A 75 5.81 11.05 -1.72
CA LYS A 75 6.07 11.81 -0.48
C LYS A 75 5.96 10.93 0.77
N LEU A 76 5.01 10.00 0.77
CA LEU A 76 4.70 9.17 1.95
C LEU A 76 5.60 7.95 2.06
N LEU A 77 5.96 7.36 0.93
CA LEU A 77 6.75 6.14 0.87
C LEU A 77 8.12 6.42 0.22
N PRO A 78 9.22 6.22 0.96
CA PRO A 78 10.57 6.26 0.43
C PRO A 78 10.74 5.42 -0.84
N VAL A 79 11.63 5.86 -1.73
CA VAL A 79 11.89 5.14 -2.99
C VAL A 79 12.42 3.73 -2.74
N ALA A 80 13.22 3.52 -1.68
CA ALA A 80 13.73 2.20 -1.30
C ALA A 80 12.58 1.23 -0.99
N ASP A 81 11.62 1.66 -0.16
CA ASP A 81 10.47 0.84 0.25
C ASP A 81 9.59 0.48 -0.97
N ARG A 82 9.29 1.46 -1.82
CA ARG A 82 8.52 1.24 -3.05
C ARG A 82 9.26 0.31 -4.02
N THR A 83 10.57 0.46 -4.14
CA THR A 83 11.39 -0.43 -4.99
C THR A 83 11.41 -1.85 -4.45
N HIS A 84 11.48 -2.00 -3.13
CA HIS A 84 11.42 -3.30 -2.46
C HIS A 84 10.07 -3.99 -2.71
N MET A 85 8.96 -3.29 -2.49
CA MET A 85 7.60 -3.81 -2.76
C MET A 85 7.42 -4.17 -4.24
N ALA A 86 7.89 -3.32 -5.16
CA ALA A 86 7.78 -3.58 -6.60
C ALA A 86 8.55 -4.85 -6.97
N LYS A 87 9.75 -5.02 -6.42
CA LYS A 87 10.56 -6.24 -6.61
C LYS A 87 9.88 -7.48 -6.04
N ALA A 88 9.30 -7.39 -4.84
CA ALA A 88 8.59 -8.49 -4.19
C ALA A 88 7.40 -8.98 -5.03
N LEU A 89 6.70 -8.05 -5.69
CA LEU A 89 5.54 -8.35 -6.54
C LEU A 89 5.92 -8.67 -8.00
N GLY A 90 7.20 -8.53 -8.38
CA GLY A 90 7.63 -8.67 -9.78
C GLY A 90 7.08 -7.58 -10.71
N TRP A 91 6.77 -6.39 -10.18
CA TRP A 91 6.20 -5.27 -10.94
C TRP A 91 7.24 -4.22 -11.28
N SER A 92 6.94 -3.40 -12.30
CA SER A 92 7.67 -2.15 -12.51
C SER A 92 7.33 -1.16 -11.41
N LEU A 93 8.29 -0.30 -11.05
CA LEU A 93 8.07 0.73 -10.02
C LEU A 93 6.90 1.65 -10.38
N GLY A 94 6.75 2.02 -11.66
CA GLY A 94 5.63 2.84 -12.12
C GLY A 94 4.28 2.13 -12.01
N ALA A 95 4.20 0.83 -12.30
CA ALA A 95 2.97 0.06 -12.12
C ALA A 95 2.58 -0.02 -10.63
N LEU A 96 3.55 -0.26 -9.74
CA LEU A 96 3.33 -0.22 -8.30
C LEU A 96 2.82 1.15 -7.84
N GLU A 97 3.50 2.23 -8.22
CA GLU A 97 3.11 3.59 -7.84
C GLU A 97 1.67 3.92 -8.24
N ASN A 98 1.25 3.49 -9.44
CA ASN A 98 -0.11 3.65 -9.90
C ASN A 98 -1.10 2.84 -9.04
N GLN A 99 -0.80 1.59 -8.71
CA GLN A 99 -1.66 0.79 -7.83
C GLN A 99 -1.76 1.37 -6.41
N LEU A 100 -0.66 1.88 -5.87
CA LEU A 100 -0.59 2.51 -4.56
C LEU A 100 -1.50 3.74 -4.44
N THR A 101 -1.85 4.42 -5.53
CA THR A 101 -2.79 5.55 -5.49
C THR A 101 -4.15 5.16 -4.92
N SER A 102 -4.60 3.93 -5.15
CA SER A 102 -5.88 3.42 -4.65
C SER A 102 -5.72 2.51 -3.42
N ALA A 103 -4.60 1.80 -3.31
CA ALA A 103 -4.38 0.84 -2.24
C ALA A 103 -3.90 1.49 -0.93
N LEU A 104 -3.03 2.50 -1.00
CA LEU A 104 -2.45 3.13 0.20
C LEU A 104 -3.50 3.79 1.12
N PRO A 105 -4.49 4.56 0.61
CA PRO A 105 -5.53 5.13 1.45
C PRO A 105 -6.32 4.05 2.22
N LYS A 106 -6.67 2.95 1.56
CA LYS A 106 -7.40 1.82 2.14
C LYS A 106 -6.57 1.09 3.20
N ALA A 107 -5.28 0.86 2.92
CA ALA A 107 -4.38 0.24 3.89
C ALA A 107 -4.22 1.09 5.16
N VAL A 108 -4.10 2.42 5.04
CA VAL A 108 -4.05 3.34 6.17
C VAL A 108 -5.34 3.28 7.01
N ARG A 109 -6.51 3.26 6.36
CA ARG A 109 -7.81 3.07 7.03
C ARG A 109 -7.85 1.77 7.81
N ASP A 110 -7.49 0.67 7.17
CA ASP A 110 -7.60 -0.67 7.75
C ASP A 110 -6.62 -0.87 8.91
N HIS A 111 -5.42 -0.31 8.78
CA HIS A 111 -4.45 -0.26 9.87
C HIS A 111 -4.96 0.57 11.06
N ALA A 112 -5.51 1.77 10.82
CA ALA A 112 -6.07 2.61 11.87
C ALA A 112 -7.26 1.94 12.60
N ARG A 113 -8.10 1.21 11.88
CA ARG A 113 -9.17 0.37 12.46
C ARG A 113 -8.59 -0.73 13.33
N THR A 114 -7.54 -1.40 12.87
CA THR A 114 -6.86 -2.46 13.63
C THR A 114 -6.29 -1.91 14.95
N LEU A 115 -5.63 -0.75 14.93
CA LEU A 115 -5.15 -0.07 16.14
C LEU A 115 -6.31 0.26 17.10
N SER A 116 -7.41 0.79 16.56
CA SER A 116 -8.61 1.14 17.36
C SER A 116 -9.28 -0.07 18.00
N CYS A 117 -9.21 -1.24 17.35
CA CYS A 117 -9.72 -2.51 17.89
C CYS A 117 -8.80 -3.13 18.94
N ARG A 118 -7.49 -2.89 18.88
CA ARG A 118 -6.51 -3.37 19.87
C ARG A 118 -6.50 -2.56 21.15
N LEU A 119 -6.98 -1.31 21.11
CA LEU A 119 -7.07 -0.46 22.30
C LEU A 119 -8.31 -0.80 23.15
N PRO A 120 -8.16 -0.96 24.49
CA PRO A 120 -9.29 -1.17 25.38
C PRO A 120 -10.28 0.00 25.29
N ARG A 121 -11.58 -0.27 25.48
CA ARG A 121 -12.70 0.67 25.27
C ARG A 121 -12.53 2.03 25.98
N TRP A 122 -11.79 2.10 27.08
CA TRP A 122 -11.55 3.32 27.85
C TRP A 122 -10.57 4.33 27.21
N HIS A 123 -9.89 3.95 26.12
CA HIS A 123 -8.99 4.84 25.37
C HIS A 123 -9.68 5.55 24.17
N ARG A 124 -11.00 5.40 24.03
CA ARG A 124 -11.83 5.92 22.92
C ARG A 124 -12.73 7.11 23.32
N LEU A 125 -12.39 7.80 24.41
CA LEU A 125 -13.10 8.99 24.91
C LEU A 125 -12.21 10.23 24.81
#